data_AF-D8PMX1-F1
#
_entry.id   AF-D8PMX1-F1
#
_cell.length_a   1.000
_cell.length_b   1.000
_cell.length_c   1.000
_cell.angle_alpha   90.00
_cell.angle_beta   90.00
_cell.angle_gamma   90.00
#
_symmetry.space_group_name_H-M   'P 1'
#
loop_
_entity.id
_entity.type
_entity.pdbx_description
1 polymer ?
#
loop_
_entity_poly.entity_id
_entity_poly.type
_entity_poly.pdbx_seq_one_letter_code
_entity_poly.pdbx_strand_id
1 'polypeptide(L)'
;MSHTALRSLWKTVHSPAVIAKYTMPDDLWVITKSEPSSEDSDSDSESDELTPTRPIVEEDLKRFNLYAPLVRRMNFGWGGDFALCDDGHTALIAACRAPVFPNLTHMGWSVDCVGLVFSQHFVCPSITSMHILAEAPLTMGDVAILRNIQRQCPAVTQLRVQMDDASDALANVLSETICGWDLRALKTTHLSQKGLARLASSPNLEELEASNDEDQCHISQPVDFTPRSFATLTSFALGLPISFAACIDMLRSASFAHLRTLALFGLTPEPALWGALFTAIRAAHTRPHLLRRLILKDHILDSDLAPKGPEPEDASESRFAPLCEFSNLEEVHLNAQEGFRLSTNIIQGMAQAWPELRELRIVHRDCLDEPQLPLSALAHLAIHCARLEILEIDVDATGNCVPHDGPLPTAPQGEDTSHGAPSPQGASQTQDAPNPHSAPKPRPRPQTALHTLQLNWSPIRSARPVAAYLSMLFLDIRTLLSVCRDEVALSTVPEPRWQKVAHLLPAFNAVRDYVLDPEGGRWKRVCDDDGAED
;
A
#
# COMPACT_ATOMS: atom_id res chain seq x y z
N MET A 1 -38.76 6.17 21.98
CA MET A 1 -37.70 5.91 20.97
C MET A 1 -38.08 4.65 20.21
N SER A 2 -37.96 4.61 18.87
CA SER A 2 -38.30 3.39 18.11
C SER A 2 -37.32 2.26 18.45
N HIS A 3 -37.80 1.02 18.47
CA HIS A 3 -36.96 -0.16 18.73
C HIS A 3 -35.78 -0.27 17.74
N THR A 4 -35.96 0.21 16.50
CA THR A 4 -34.90 0.31 15.49
C THR A 4 -33.79 1.29 15.90
N ALA A 5 -34.15 2.45 16.45
CA ALA A 5 -33.17 3.43 16.91
C ALA A 5 -32.35 2.89 18.10
N LEU A 6 -33.01 2.22 19.06
CA LEU A 6 -32.32 1.56 20.18
C LEU A 6 -31.36 0.46 19.69
N ARG A 7 -31.79 -0.37 18.74
CA ARG A 7 -30.92 -1.38 18.12
C ARG A 7 -29.72 -0.76 17.43
N SER A 8 -29.91 0.36 16.73
CA SER A 8 -28.81 1.06 16.06
C SER A 8 -27.83 1.65 17.06
N LEU A 9 -28.33 2.24 18.15
CA LEU A 9 -27.53 2.85 19.21
C LEU A 9 -26.62 1.83 19.89
N TRP A 10 -27.16 0.66 20.26
CA TRP A 10 -26.43 -0.37 21.00
C TRP A 10 -25.74 -1.41 20.11
N LYS A 11 -25.85 -1.30 18.78
CA LYS A 11 -25.25 -2.29 17.86
C LYS A 11 -23.73 -2.36 18.02
N THR A 12 -23.09 -1.22 18.15
CA THR A 12 -21.65 -1.07 18.30
C THR A 12 -21.40 -0.35 19.61
N VAL A 13 -20.78 -1.05 20.56
CA VAL A 13 -20.41 -0.48 21.87
C VAL A 13 -18.93 -0.73 22.03
N HIS A 14 -18.14 0.32 22.24
CA HIS A 14 -16.68 0.18 22.21
C HIS A 14 -16.10 -0.56 23.41
N SER A 15 -16.76 -0.54 24.57
CA SER A 15 -16.29 -1.16 25.81
C SER A 15 -17.46 -1.67 26.66
N PRO A 16 -17.30 -2.79 27.40
CA PRO A 16 -18.31 -3.24 28.37
C PRO A 16 -18.59 -2.19 29.47
N ALA A 17 -17.63 -1.32 29.77
CA ALA A 17 -17.79 -0.24 30.74
C ALA A 17 -18.90 0.74 30.34
N VAL A 18 -19.01 1.05 29.05
CA VAL A 18 -20.03 1.97 28.52
C VAL A 18 -21.43 1.43 28.79
N ILE A 19 -21.68 0.16 28.45
CA ILE A 19 -23.00 -0.43 28.71
C ILE A 19 -23.26 -0.55 30.21
N ALA A 20 -22.26 -0.92 31.02
CA ALA A 20 -22.39 -0.97 32.48
C ALA A 20 -22.76 0.40 33.06
N LYS A 21 -22.02 1.46 32.70
CA LYS A 21 -22.24 2.84 33.17
C LYS A 21 -23.63 3.37 32.82
N TYR A 22 -24.11 3.13 31.61
CA TYR A 22 -25.37 3.70 31.14
C TYR A 22 -26.60 2.83 31.42
N THR A 23 -26.42 1.59 31.84
CA THR A 23 -27.54 0.65 32.08
C THR A 23 -27.65 0.12 33.50
N MET A 24 -26.64 0.32 34.35
CA MET A 24 -26.69 -0.03 35.77
C MET A 24 -26.83 1.23 36.64
N PRO A 25 -27.18 1.10 37.94
CA PRO A 25 -27.29 2.23 38.85
C PRO A 25 -25.99 3.02 39.02
N ASP A 26 -26.08 4.35 39.14
CA ASP A 26 -24.91 5.23 39.26
C ASP A 26 -24.12 5.01 40.55
N ASP A 27 -24.76 4.54 41.62
CA ASP A 27 -24.09 4.24 42.90
C ASP A 27 -23.20 3.00 42.83
N LEU A 28 -23.35 2.16 41.80
CA LEU A 28 -22.60 0.92 41.63
C LEU A 28 -21.15 1.16 41.21
N TRP A 29 -20.87 2.28 40.53
CA TRP A 29 -19.58 2.55 39.90
C TRP A 29 -18.95 3.82 40.44
N VAL A 30 -17.71 3.73 40.90
CA VAL A 30 -16.83 4.89 41.08
C VAL A 30 -15.98 5.03 39.83
N ILE A 31 -15.94 6.25 39.31
CA ILE A 31 -15.04 6.63 38.22
C ILE A 31 -13.73 7.06 38.85
N THR A 32 -12.66 6.30 38.59
CA THR A 32 -11.30 6.65 38.96
C THR A 32 -10.59 7.13 37.70
N LYS A 33 -9.99 8.31 37.76
CA LYS A 33 -9.10 8.75 36.68
C LYS A 33 -7.80 7.96 36.79
N SER A 34 -7.41 7.26 35.73
CA SER A 34 -6.09 6.64 35.68
C SER A 34 -5.04 7.73 35.83
N GLU A 35 -4.13 7.58 36.79
CA GLU A 35 -2.97 8.47 36.87
C GLU A 35 -2.15 8.26 35.60
N PRO A 36 -1.67 9.34 34.94
CA PRO A 36 -0.85 9.22 33.74
C PRO A 36 0.36 8.33 34.06
N SER A 37 0.48 7.22 33.34
CA SER A 37 1.51 6.22 33.58
C SER A 37 2.87 6.72 33.12
N SER A 38 3.55 7.50 33.98
CA SER A 38 4.88 8.09 33.76
C SER A 38 5.03 9.00 32.53
N GLU A 39 5.96 9.96 32.60
CA GLU A 39 6.07 11.09 31.67
C GLU A 39 6.55 10.75 30.24
N ASP A 40 6.81 9.47 29.93
CA ASP A 40 7.47 9.06 28.67
C ASP A 40 6.54 8.35 27.66
N SER A 41 5.26 8.18 27.95
CA SER A 41 4.31 7.57 27.00
C SER A 41 3.44 8.65 26.35
N ASP A 42 3.72 8.96 25.08
CA ASP A 42 2.94 9.90 24.23
C ASP A 42 1.50 9.41 23.92
N SER A 43 1.00 8.40 24.64
CA SER A 43 -0.33 7.84 24.50
C SER A 43 -1.34 8.67 25.32
N ASP A 44 -1.80 9.79 24.73
CA ASP A 44 -2.75 10.78 25.30
C ASP A 44 -4.16 10.24 25.66
N SER A 45 -4.43 8.94 25.63
CA SER A 45 -5.75 8.39 25.95
C SER A 45 -5.93 8.06 27.44
N GLU A 46 -6.03 9.09 28.29
CA GLU A 46 -6.57 8.95 29.65
C GLU A 46 -8.02 8.41 29.55
N SER A 47 -8.23 7.16 29.95
CA SER A 47 -9.57 6.55 30.01
C SER A 47 -10.05 6.49 31.46
N ASP A 48 -11.30 6.87 31.70
CA ASP A 48 -11.90 6.81 33.03
C ASP A 48 -12.16 5.33 33.41
N GLU A 49 -11.66 4.88 34.55
CA GLU A 49 -11.81 3.49 35.00
C GLU A 49 -13.03 3.35 35.93
N LEU A 50 -13.87 2.36 35.66
CA LEU A 50 -15.05 2.03 36.46
C LEU A 50 -14.74 0.92 37.46
N THR A 51 -14.79 1.25 38.74
CA THR A 51 -14.59 0.31 39.85
C THR A 51 -15.90 0.08 40.61
N PRO A 52 -16.29 -1.18 40.90
CA PRO A 52 -17.52 -1.46 41.62
C PRO A 52 -17.42 -1.03 43.09
N THR A 53 -18.43 -0.32 43.60
CA THR A 53 -18.51 0.13 45.01
C THR A 53 -19.15 -0.90 45.94
N ARG A 54 -19.93 -1.82 45.36
CA ARG A 54 -20.69 -2.87 46.05
C ARG A 54 -20.92 -4.07 45.12
N PRO A 55 -21.26 -5.25 45.66
CA PRO A 55 -21.66 -6.38 44.83
C PRO A 55 -22.84 -6.05 43.91
N ILE A 56 -22.78 -6.56 42.68
CA ILE A 56 -23.86 -6.42 41.69
C ILE A 56 -24.98 -7.40 42.05
N VAL A 57 -26.20 -6.89 42.21
CA VAL A 57 -27.40 -7.70 42.48
C VAL A 57 -28.28 -7.82 41.24
N GLU A 58 -29.20 -8.79 41.22
CA GLU A 58 -30.08 -9.06 40.06
C GLU A 58 -30.88 -7.81 39.62
N GLU A 59 -31.25 -6.94 40.56
CA GLU A 59 -31.96 -5.70 40.24
C GLU A 59 -31.15 -4.71 39.41
N ASP A 60 -29.84 -4.65 39.64
CA ASP A 60 -28.91 -3.79 38.88
C ASP A 60 -28.84 -4.24 37.41
N LEU A 61 -29.02 -5.54 37.16
CA LEU A 61 -28.90 -6.14 35.83
C LEU A 61 -30.17 -6.02 34.98
N LYS A 62 -31.32 -5.56 35.52
CA LYS A 62 -32.60 -5.53 34.79
C LYS A 62 -32.49 -4.79 33.46
N ARG A 63 -31.88 -3.60 33.47
CA ARG A 63 -31.71 -2.78 32.26
C ARG A 63 -30.51 -3.26 31.43
N PHE A 64 -29.43 -3.70 32.07
CA PHE A 64 -28.28 -4.30 31.37
C PHE A 64 -28.70 -5.49 30.49
N ASN A 65 -29.42 -6.46 31.06
CA ASN A 65 -29.89 -7.66 30.36
C ASN A 65 -30.86 -7.35 29.21
N LEU A 66 -31.55 -6.22 29.26
CA LEU A 66 -32.41 -5.77 28.16
C LEU A 66 -31.58 -5.30 26.95
N TYR A 67 -30.44 -4.65 27.19
CA TYR A 67 -29.60 -4.05 26.14
C TYR A 67 -28.46 -4.96 25.67
N ALA A 68 -27.93 -5.84 26.53
CA ALA A 68 -26.82 -6.73 26.19
C ALA A 68 -27.07 -7.57 24.91
N PRO A 69 -28.27 -8.13 24.65
CA PRO A 69 -28.54 -8.84 23.39
C PRO A 69 -28.57 -7.96 22.14
N LEU A 70 -28.59 -6.63 22.26
CA LEU A 70 -28.55 -5.72 21.12
C LEU A 70 -27.12 -5.47 20.62
N VAL A 71 -26.12 -5.73 21.47
CA VAL A 71 -24.70 -5.56 21.17
C VAL A 71 -24.24 -6.60 20.15
N ARG A 72 -23.68 -6.12 19.04
CA ARG A 72 -23.14 -6.95 17.95
C ARG A 72 -21.63 -6.81 17.78
N ARG A 73 -21.06 -5.67 18.16
CA ARG A 73 -19.64 -5.37 18.07
C ARG A 73 -19.16 -4.76 19.38
N MET A 74 -18.07 -5.29 19.93
CA MET A 74 -17.45 -4.80 21.15
C MET A 74 -15.95 -5.00 21.15
N ASN A 75 -15.22 -4.02 21.70
CA ASN A 75 -13.81 -4.17 22.03
C ASN A 75 -13.66 -4.28 23.55
N PHE A 76 -12.62 -4.96 23.99
CA PHE A 76 -12.27 -5.14 25.39
C PHE A 76 -10.86 -4.58 25.56
N GLY A 77 -10.71 -3.53 26.36
CA GLY A 77 -9.41 -2.93 26.65
C GLY A 77 -8.95 -1.79 25.74
N TRP A 78 -9.69 -1.41 24.69
CA TRP A 78 -9.33 -0.22 23.89
C TRP A 78 -10.52 0.54 23.31
N GLY A 79 -10.30 1.84 23.03
CA GLY A 79 -11.13 2.64 22.13
C GLY A 79 -12.44 3.19 22.70
N GLY A 80 -12.50 3.54 23.98
CA GLY A 80 -13.67 4.24 24.55
C GLY A 80 -13.32 5.04 25.80
N ASP A 81 -14.20 5.98 26.16
CA ASP A 81 -14.01 6.90 27.30
C ASP A 81 -13.93 6.20 28.65
N PHE A 82 -14.47 4.97 28.75
CA PHE A 82 -14.53 4.19 29.98
C PHE A 82 -13.91 2.80 29.82
N ALA A 83 -13.12 2.40 30.82
CA ALA A 83 -12.62 1.04 31.01
C ALA A 83 -13.23 0.41 32.27
N LEU A 84 -13.33 -0.92 32.32
CA LEU A 84 -13.61 -1.64 33.57
C LEU A 84 -12.27 -2.06 34.17
N CYS A 85 -12.08 -1.87 35.47
CA CYS A 85 -10.96 -2.48 36.17
C CYS A 85 -11.10 -4.02 36.21
N ASP A 86 -10.06 -4.73 36.63
CA ASP A 86 -10.10 -6.19 36.79
C ASP A 86 -11.22 -6.64 37.75
N ASP A 87 -11.43 -5.89 38.84
CA ASP A 87 -12.53 -6.12 39.78
C ASP A 87 -13.89 -5.86 39.13
N GLY A 88 -13.98 -4.86 38.25
CA GLY A 88 -15.18 -4.54 37.48
C GLY A 88 -15.54 -5.65 36.49
N HIS A 89 -14.55 -6.19 35.77
CA HIS A 89 -14.74 -7.37 34.91
C HIS A 89 -15.18 -8.59 35.72
N THR A 90 -14.50 -8.85 36.83
CA THR A 90 -14.81 -9.99 37.72
C THR A 90 -16.22 -9.89 38.29
N ALA A 91 -16.61 -8.71 38.80
CA ALA A 91 -17.95 -8.46 39.33
C ALA A 91 -19.03 -8.63 38.26
N LEU A 92 -18.80 -8.09 37.06
CA LEU A 92 -19.74 -8.22 35.94
C LEU A 92 -19.93 -9.69 35.51
N ILE A 93 -18.84 -10.44 35.41
CA ILE A 93 -18.85 -11.86 35.03
C ILE A 93 -19.54 -12.71 36.10
N ALA A 94 -19.28 -12.44 37.38
CA ALA A 94 -19.91 -13.16 38.48
C ALA A 94 -21.43 -12.96 38.54
N ALA A 95 -21.91 -11.77 38.14
CA ALA A 95 -23.32 -11.41 38.20
C ALA A 95 -24.12 -11.84 36.94
N CYS A 96 -23.48 -11.85 35.76
CA CYS A 96 -24.13 -12.14 34.49
C CYS A 96 -24.11 -13.64 34.13
N ARG A 97 -25.07 -14.07 33.29
CA ARG A 97 -25.05 -15.40 32.68
C ARG A 97 -24.17 -15.37 31.43
N ALA A 98 -23.28 -16.34 31.28
CA ALA A 98 -22.47 -16.48 30.07
C ALA A 98 -23.30 -17.05 28.89
N PRO A 99 -23.07 -16.58 27.65
CA PRO A 99 -22.26 -15.41 27.31
C PRO A 99 -22.94 -14.09 27.71
N VAL A 100 -22.18 -13.14 28.26
CA VAL A 100 -22.70 -11.83 28.71
C VAL A 100 -23.38 -11.07 27.56
N PHE A 101 -22.81 -11.17 26.35
CA PHE A 101 -23.38 -10.60 25.12
C PHE A 101 -23.72 -11.71 24.12
N PRO A 102 -24.93 -12.31 24.21
CA PRO A 102 -25.26 -13.54 23.49
C PRO A 102 -25.38 -13.40 21.96
N ASN A 103 -25.31 -12.18 21.46
CA ASN A 103 -25.51 -11.82 20.07
C ASN A 103 -24.25 -11.20 19.45
N LEU A 104 -23.11 -11.26 20.16
CA LEU A 104 -21.86 -10.68 19.72
C LEU A 104 -21.38 -11.37 18.43
N THR A 105 -21.02 -10.55 17.44
CA THR A 105 -20.56 -11.01 16.11
C THR A 105 -19.13 -10.58 15.82
N HIS A 106 -18.69 -9.46 16.39
CA HIS A 106 -17.32 -8.95 16.27
C HIS A 106 -16.77 -8.67 17.67
N MET A 107 -15.58 -9.17 17.95
CA MET A 107 -14.93 -9.04 19.25
C MET A 107 -13.49 -8.55 19.05
N GLY A 108 -13.15 -7.38 19.61
CA GLY A 108 -11.77 -6.91 19.74
C GLY A 108 -11.26 -7.13 21.17
N TRP A 109 -10.02 -7.53 21.36
CA TRP A 109 -9.47 -7.87 22.67
C TRP A 109 -8.03 -7.41 22.84
N SER A 110 -7.79 -6.50 23.79
CA SER A 110 -6.47 -6.04 24.24
C SER A 110 -6.00 -6.93 25.37
N VAL A 111 -4.93 -7.69 25.15
CA VAL A 111 -4.41 -8.61 26.18
C VAL A 111 -3.73 -7.85 27.32
N ASP A 112 -3.15 -6.68 27.02
CA ASP A 112 -2.42 -5.85 27.99
C ASP A 112 -3.35 -5.14 28.97
N CYS A 113 -4.57 -4.80 28.54
CA CYS A 113 -5.53 -4.10 29.37
C CYS A 113 -6.51 -5.04 30.09
N VAL A 114 -6.85 -6.17 29.45
CA VAL A 114 -7.81 -7.13 30.01
C VAL A 114 -7.29 -8.53 29.75
N GLY A 115 -6.93 -9.24 30.82
CA GLY A 115 -6.38 -10.59 30.72
C GLY A 115 -7.28 -11.51 29.88
N LEU A 116 -6.69 -12.20 28.88
CA LEU A 116 -7.45 -12.99 27.90
C LEU A 116 -8.31 -14.09 28.55
N VAL A 117 -8.02 -14.49 29.79
CA VAL A 117 -8.84 -15.42 30.57
C VAL A 117 -10.30 -14.98 30.71
N PHE A 118 -10.58 -13.68 30.77
CA PHE A 118 -11.95 -13.17 30.88
C PHE A 118 -12.77 -13.38 29.61
N SER A 119 -12.12 -13.51 28.44
CA SER A 119 -12.79 -13.67 27.14
C SER A 119 -13.75 -14.86 27.10
N GLN A 120 -13.49 -15.92 27.86
CA GLN A 120 -14.33 -17.12 27.92
C GLN A 120 -15.78 -16.85 28.35
N HIS A 121 -16.06 -15.73 29.01
CA HIS A 121 -17.40 -15.33 29.44
C HIS A 121 -18.14 -14.45 28.42
N PHE A 122 -17.43 -13.92 27.43
CA PHE A 122 -17.96 -13.04 26.38
C PHE A 122 -18.05 -13.75 25.02
N VAL A 123 -17.25 -14.80 24.84
CA VAL A 123 -17.21 -15.68 23.67
C VAL A 123 -18.56 -16.36 23.45
N CYS A 124 -19.08 -16.29 22.22
CA CYS A 124 -20.33 -16.94 21.84
C CYS A 124 -20.29 -17.46 20.40
N PRO A 125 -21.09 -18.49 20.04
CA PRO A 125 -21.01 -19.13 18.73
C PRO A 125 -21.31 -18.22 17.53
N SER A 126 -21.92 -17.05 17.75
CA SER A 126 -22.23 -16.07 16.70
C SER A 126 -21.06 -15.17 16.30
N ILE A 127 -19.90 -15.27 16.97
CA ILE A 127 -18.73 -14.47 16.62
C ILE A 127 -18.20 -14.92 15.25
N THR A 128 -18.16 -13.97 14.32
CA THR A 128 -17.66 -14.15 12.95
C THR A 128 -16.33 -13.44 12.71
N SER A 129 -16.01 -12.44 13.53
CA SER A 129 -14.80 -11.61 13.42
C SER A 129 -14.16 -11.42 14.80
N MET A 130 -12.85 -11.65 14.87
CA MET A 130 -12.07 -11.53 16.10
C MET A 130 -10.80 -10.72 15.84
N HIS A 131 -10.50 -9.78 16.73
CA HIS A 131 -9.28 -8.98 16.71
C HIS A 131 -8.58 -9.10 18.07
N ILE A 132 -7.32 -9.49 18.09
CA ILE A 132 -6.48 -9.59 19.28
C ILE A 132 -5.32 -8.62 19.11
N LEU A 133 -5.10 -7.74 20.08
CA LEU A 133 -3.91 -6.89 20.21
C LEU A 133 -3.16 -7.32 21.47
N ALA A 134 -1.85 -7.44 21.36
CA ALA A 134 -0.97 -7.72 22.48
C ALA A 134 0.35 -6.95 22.28
N GLU A 135 0.53 -5.88 23.05
CA GLU A 135 1.79 -5.13 23.11
C GLU A 135 2.85 -5.98 23.83
N ALA A 136 2.46 -6.68 24.90
CA ALA A 136 3.30 -7.69 25.52
C ALA A 136 3.24 -9.05 24.78
N PRO A 137 4.32 -9.85 24.80
CA PRO A 137 4.30 -11.18 24.21
C PRO A 137 3.22 -12.08 24.83
N LEU A 138 2.42 -12.73 23.97
CA LEU A 138 1.42 -13.69 24.43
C LEU A 138 2.08 -14.85 25.20
N THR A 139 1.43 -15.31 26.27
CA THR A 139 1.89 -16.50 26.97
C THR A 139 1.35 -17.78 26.32
N MET A 140 1.95 -18.93 26.66
CA MET A 140 1.39 -20.23 26.27
C MET A 140 -0.01 -20.47 26.87
N GLY A 141 -0.34 -19.82 27.99
CA GLY A 141 -1.68 -19.84 28.59
C GLY A 141 -2.69 -19.15 27.68
N ASP A 142 -2.32 -18.00 27.11
CA ASP A 142 -3.17 -17.25 26.17
C ASP A 142 -3.46 -18.07 24.91
N VAL A 143 -2.45 -18.74 24.36
CA VAL A 143 -2.65 -19.62 23.20
C VAL A 143 -3.57 -20.80 23.52
N ALA A 144 -3.52 -21.35 24.75
CA ALA A 144 -4.45 -22.38 25.19
C ALA A 144 -5.89 -21.85 25.29
N ILE A 145 -6.07 -20.60 25.74
CA ILE A 145 -7.37 -19.92 25.77
C ILE A 145 -7.88 -19.71 24.34
N LEU A 146 -7.05 -19.20 23.41
CA LEU A 146 -7.42 -19.03 22.00
C LEU A 146 -7.87 -20.33 21.34
N ARG A 147 -7.20 -21.44 21.65
CA ARG A 147 -7.62 -22.78 21.19
C ARG A 147 -8.97 -23.20 21.76
N ASN A 148 -9.30 -22.80 22.98
CA ASN A 148 -10.63 -23.04 23.55
C ASN A 148 -11.69 -22.17 22.86
N ILE A 149 -11.40 -20.89 22.64
CA ILE A 149 -12.26 -19.97 21.88
C ILE A 149 -12.55 -20.52 20.49
N GLN A 150 -11.55 -21.06 19.81
CA GLN A 150 -11.73 -21.69 18.51
C GLN A 150 -12.81 -22.77 18.49
N ARG A 151 -12.87 -23.60 19.52
CA ARG A 151 -13.87 -24.67 19.65
C ARG A 151 -15.27 -24.11 19.92
N GLN A 152 -15.36 -22.98 20.61
CA GLN A 152 -16.63 -22.34 20.98
C GLN A 152 -17.17 -21.42 19.87
N CYS A 153 -16.29 -20.88 19.04
CA CYS A 153 -16.61 -19.96 17.95
C CYS A 153 -16.14 -20.51 16.59
N PRO A 154 -16.72 -21.62 16.10
CA PRO A 154 -16.37 -22.17 14.79
C PRO A 154 -16.80 -21.27 13.63
N ALA A 155 -17.68 -20.28 13.87
CA ALA A 155 -18.15 -19.33 12.86
C ALA A 155 -17.15 -18.18 12.58
N VAL A 156 -16.01 -18.13 13.28
CA VAL A 156 -14.99 -17.11 13.03
C VAL A 156 -14.40 -17.32 11.65
N THR A 157 -14.59 -16.33 10.79
CA THR A 157 -14.08 -16.31 9.41
C THR A 157 -13.06 -15.19 9.21
N GLN A 158 -13.03 -14.20 10.10
CA GLN A 158 -12.09 -13.09 10.06
C GLN A 158 -11.31 -13.04 11.37
N LEU A 159 -10.00 -13.14 11.28
CA LEU A 159 -9.11 -13.07 12.43
C LEU A 159 -8.02 -12.03 12.19
N ARG A 160 -7.85 -11.11 13.14
CA ARG A 160 -6.72 -10.20 13.22
C ARG A 160 -5.94 -10.47 14.51
N VAL A 161 -4.64 -10.69 14.43
CA VAL A 161 -3.76 -10.87 15.59
C VAL A 161 -2.58 -9.94 15.44
N GLN A 162 -2.48 -8.95 16.30
CA GLN A 162 -1.35 -8.03 16.35
C GLN A 162 -0.58 -8.29 17.64
N MET A 163 0.71 -8.52 17.47
CA MET A 163 1.67 -8.69 18.55
C MET A 163 2.94 -7.95 18.15
N ASP A 164 3.56 -7.26 19.10
CA ASP A 164 4.82 -6.55 18.85
C ASP A 164 6.00 -7.53 18.84
N ASP A 165 6.04 -8.44 19.83
CA ASP A 165 7.07 -9.47 19.94
C ASP A 165 6.47 -10.87 20.17
N ALA A 166 7.00 -11.86 19.46
CA ALA A 166 6.77 -13.27 19.77
C ALA A 166 7.98 -14.13 19.42
N SER A 167 8.44 -14.92 20.41
CA SER A 167 9.40 -15.99 20.16
C SER A 167 8.93 -16.97 19.06
N ASP A 168 9.87 -17.54 18.30
CA ASP A 168 9.58 -18.54 17.27
C ASP A 168 8.73 -19.71 17.78
N ALA A 169 8.97 -20.17 19.01
CA ALA A 169 8.22 -21.26 19.62
C ALA A 169 6.74 -20.88 19.81
N LEU A 170 6.48 -19.67 20.30
CA LEU A 170 5.14 -19.13 20.46
C LEU A 170 4.47 -18.90 19.10
N ALA A 171 5.17 -18.28 18.15
CA ALA A 171 4.66 -18.04 16.79
C ALA A 171 4.26 -19.35 16.10
N ASN A 172 5.02 -20.44 16.29
CA ASN A 172 4.67 -21.77 15.80
C ASN A 172 3.37 -22.30 16.42
N VAL A 173 3.23 -22.30 17.75
CA VAL A 173 2.03 -22.83 18.43
C VAL A 173 0.80 -21.97 18.17
N LEU A 174 0.98 -20.65 18.10
CA LEU A 174 -0.06 -19.70 17.71
C LEU A 174 -0.51 -19.96 16.27
N SER A 175 0.42 -20.13 15.33
CA SER A 175 0.10 -20.45 13.93
C SER A 175 -0.71 -21.74 13.81
N GLU A 176 -0.34 -22.79 14.55
CA GLU A 176 -1.11 -24.04 14.58
C GLU A 176 -2.52 -23.82 15.10
N THR A 177 -2.66 -22.97 16.12
CA THR A 177 -3.95 -22.59 16.69
C THR A 177 -4.76 -21.80 15.66
N ILE A 178 -4.17 -20.81 14.97
CA ILE A 178 -4.83 -20.03 13.92
C ILE A 178 -5.35 -20.93 12.78
N CYS A 179 -4.53 -21.89 12.34
CA CYS A 179 -4.88 -22.81 11.25
C CYS A 179 -6.06 -23.75 11.56
N GLY A 180 -6.51 -23.83 12.81
CA GLY A 180 -7.70 -24.63 13.16
C GLY A 180 -9.03 -23.95 12.84
N TRP A 181 -9.02 -22.65 12.49
CA TRP A 181 -10.21 -21.94 12.04
C TRP A 181 -10.38 -22.04 10.53
N ASP A 182 -11.63 -22.07 10.07
CA ASP A 182 -11.98 -22.00 8.65
C ASP A 182 -12.04 -20.54 8.19
N LEU A 183 -10.86 -19.91 8.14
CA LEU A 183 -10.73 -18.47 7.91
C LEU A 183 -10.94 -18.11 6.44
N ARG A 184 -11.64 -16.99 6.23
CA ARG A 184 -11.71 -16.24 4.97
C ARG A 184 -10.70 -15.09 4.93
N ALA A 185 -10.50 -14.40 6.04
CA ALA A 185 -9.52 -13.33 6.14
C ALA A 185 -8.65 -13.51 7.38
N LEU A 186 -7.33 -13.48 7.19
CA LEU A 186 -6.35 -13.48 8.26
C LEU A 186 -5.45 -12.26 8.12
N LYS A 187 -5.32 -11.48 9.18
CA LYS A 187 -4.29 -10.46 9.35
C LYS A 187 -3.47 -10.80 10.59
N THR A 188 -2.16 -10.98 10.47
CA THR A 188 -1.32 -11.35 11.61
C THR A 188 0.03 -10.65 11.56
N THR A 189 0.64 -10.31 12.68
CA THR A 189 2.04 -9.85 12.66
C THR A 189 3.02 -11.03 12.61
N HIS A 190 2.60 -12.20 13.06
CA HIS A 190 3.44 -13.38 13.16
C HIS A 190 2.82 -14.57 12.43
N LEU A 191 3.61 -15.22 11.59
CA LEU A 191 3.20 -16.44 10.90
C LEU A 191 4.41 -17.36 10.68
N SER A 192 4.36 -18.54 11.29
CA SER A 192 5.38 -19.56 11.05
C SER A 192 5.30 -20.14 9.63
N GLN A 193 6.42 -20.68 9.16
CA GLN A 193 6.49 -21.39 7.88
C GLN A 193 5.46 -22.54 7.77
N LYS A 194 5.30 -23.33 8.84
CA LYS A 194 4.30 -24.41 8.91
C LYS A 194 2.87 -23.87 8.87
N GLY A 195 2.63 -22.74 9.54
CA GLY A 195 1.36 -22.02 9.48
C GLY A 195 1.03 -21.58 8.07
N LEU A 196 1.98 -20.95 7.38
CA LEU A 196 1.83 -20.51 6.00
C LEU A 196 1.50 -21.69 5.06
N ALA A 197 2.21 -22.82 5.16
CA ALA A 197 1.94 -24.01 4.36
C ALA A 197 0.52 -24.59 4.59
N ARG A 198 0.04 -24.58 5.84
CA ARG A 198 -1.32 -25.03 6.17
C ARG A 198 -2.38 -24.07 5.64
N LEU A 199 -2.19 -22.76 5.84
CA LEU A 199 -3.09 -21.73 5.32
C LEU A 199 -3.15 -21.73 3.79
N ALA A 200 -2.03 -22.07 3.13
CA ALA A 200 -1.98 -22.25 1.68
C ALA A 200 -2.97 -23.30 1.17
N SER A 201 -3.22 -24.34 1.98
CA SER A 201 -4.18 -25.40 1.65
C SER A 201 -5.61 -25.09 2.10
N SER A 202 -5.87 -23.91 2.69
CA SER A 202 -7.22 -23.53 3.15
C SER A 202 -8.15 -23.28 1.95
N PRO A 203 -9.32 -23.93 1.89
CA PRO A 203 -10.23 -23.82 0.75
C PRO A 203 -11.05 -22.54 0.76
N ASN A 204 -11.12 -21.82 1.89
CA ASN A 204 -11.97 -20.64 2.05
C ASN A 204 -11.18 -19.35 2.24
N LEU A 205 -9.85 -19.40 2.31
CA LEU A 205 -9.02 -18.23 2.56
C LEU A 205 -9.01 -17.32 1.33
N GLU A 206 -9.56 -16.13 1.48
CA GLU A 206 -9.70 -15.08 0.47
C GLU A 206 -8.69 -13.94 0.69
N GLU A 207 -8.31 -13.66 1.94
CA GLU A 207 -7.35 -12.61 2.31
C GLU A 207 -6.34 -13.13 3.33
N LEU A 208 -5.06 -12.91 3.03
CA LEU A 208 -3.95 -13.21 3.93
C LEU A 208 -3.00 -12.02 3.98
N GLU A 209 -2.81 -11.45 5.16
CA GLU A 209 -1.86 -10.39 5.45
C GLU A 209 -1.01 -10.83 6.64
N ALA A 210 0.28 -11.01 6.43
CA ALA A 210 1.24 -11.33 7.48
C ALA A 210 2.39 -10.33 7.44
N SER A 211 2.47 -9.39 8.38
CA SER A 211 3.46 -8.30 8.36
C SER A 211 4.08 -8.11 9.73
N ASN A 212 5.40 -8.29 9.84
CA ASN A 212 6.15 -7.96 11.04
C ASN A 212 6.98 -6.73 10.75
N ASP A 213 6.80 -5.67 11.54
CA ASP A 213 7.65 -4.49 11.46
C ASP A 213 9.02 -4.75 12.09
N GLU A 214 9.14 -5.80 12.91
CA GLU A 214 10.38 -6.19 13.56
C GLU A 214 11.07 -7.35 12.83
N ASP A 215 12.41 -7.29 12.81
CA ASP A 215 13.34 -8.27 12.21
C ASP A 215 13.30 -9.68 12.84
N GLN A 216 12.29 -10.02 13.65
CA GLN A 216 12.34 -11.19 14.52
C GLN A 216 11.88 -12.51 13.85
N CYS A 217 11.04 -12.45 12.81
CA CYS A 217 10.47 -13.66 12.19
C CYS A 217 10.96 -13.86 10.76
N HIS A 218 11.91 -14.78 10.57
CA HIS A 218 12.50 -15.07 9.26
C HIS A 218 11.96 -16.36 8.63
N ILE A 219 11.52 -16.26 7.37
CA ILE A 219 11.29 -17.44 6.53
C ILE A 219 12.60 -17.76 5.80
N SER A 220 13.47 -18.51 6.46
CA SER A 220 14.81 -18.83 5.95
C SER A 220 14.82 -20.01 4.95
N GLN A 221 13.80 -20.88 4.98
CA GLN A 221 13.73 -22.07 4.13
C GLN A 221 12.57 -21.98 3.14
N PRO A 222 12.72 -22.54 1.92
CA PRO A 222 11.62 -22.69 0.98
C PRO A 222 10.42 -23.40 1.61
N VAL A 223 9.21 -22.91 1.30
CA VAL A 223 7.96 -23.50 1.79
C VAL A 223 7.38 -24.39 0.71
N ASP A 224 7.36 -25.69 0.97
CA ASP A 224 6.73 -26.65 0.06
C ASP A 224 5.20 -26.55 0.17
N PHE A 225 4.58 -26.18 -0.95
CA PHE A 225 3.14 -26.08 -1.06
C PHE A 225 2.53 -27.28 -1.76
N THR A 226 1.30 -27.63 -1.36
CA THR A 226 0.52 -28.62 -2.10
C THR A 226 0.03 -28.04 -3.42
N PRO A 227 -0.22 -28.87 -4.45
CA PRO A 227 -0.81 -28.38 -5.69
C PRO A 227 -2.14 -27.66 -5.42
N ARG A 228 -2.36 -26.52 -6.07
CA ARG A 228 -3.53 -25.64 -5.87
C ARG A 228 -3.55 -24.84 -4.56
N SER A 229 -2.40 -24.70 -3.91
CA SER A 229 -2.25 -23.75 -2.81
C SER A 229 -2.69 -22.34 -3.20
N PHE A 230 -3.45 -21.69 -2.32
CA PHE A 230 -3.99 -20.34 -2.46
C PHE A 230 -4.97 -20.15 -3.65
N ALA A 231 -5.68 -21.20 -4.05
CA ALA A 231 -6.62 -21.13 -5.18
C ALA A 231 -7.74 -20.09 -5.00
N THR A 232 -8.22 -19.86 -3.76
CA THR A 232 -9.29 -18.89 -3.45
C THR A 232 -8.77 -17.51 -3.07
N LEU A 233 -7.47 -17.35 -2.92
CA LEU A 233 -6.89 -16.12 -2.40
C LEU A 233 -7.06 -14.97 -3.40
N THR A 234 -7.56 -13.85 -2.91
CA THR A 234 -7.82 -12.61 -3.64
C THR A 234 -6.86 -11.50 -3.25
N SER A 235 -6.41 -11.49 -1.99
CA SER A 235 -5.39 -10.58 -1.49
C SER A 235 -4.32 -11.36 -0.72
N PHE A 236 -3.06 -11.20 -1.12
CA PHE A 236 -1.91 -11.80 -0.47
C PHE A 236 -0.90 -10.71 -0.15
N ALA A 237 -0.66 -10.49 1.14
CA ALA A 237 0.34 -9.57 1.66
C ALA A 237 1.26 -10.30 2.63
N LEU A 238 2.57 -10.29 2.36
CA LEU A 238 3.58 -10.89 3.19
C LEU A 238 4.71 -9.87 3.41
N GLY A 239 4.75 -9.28 4.59
CA GLY A 239 5.84 -8.44 5.08
C GLY A 239 6.59 -9.11 6.21
N LEU A 240 7.02 -10.35 5.98
CA LEU A 240 7.96 -11.04 6.87
C LEU A 240 9.32 -11.08 6.16
N PRO A 241 10.43 -10.88 6.88
CA PRO A 241 11.77 -11.10 6.34
C PRO A 241 11.89 -12.46 5.63
N ILE A 242 12.11 -12.42 4.31
CA ILE A 242 12.20 -13.62 3.46
C ILE A 242 13.29 -13.41 2.40
N SER A 243 14.13 -14.44 2.19
CA SER A 243 15.12 -14.41 1.12
C SER A 243 14.45 -14.46 -0.25
N PHE A 244 15.08 -13.88 -1.28
CA PHE A 244 14.54 -13.94 -2.64
C PHE A 244 14.37 -15.39 -3.11
N ALA A 245 15.36 -16.25 -2.86
CA ALA A 245 15.30 -17.65 -3.25
C ALA A 245 14.09 -18.37 -2.61
N ALA A 246 13.89 -18.23 -1.29
CA ALA A 246 12.75 -18.84 -0.62
C ALA A 246 11.41 -18.29 -1.14
N CYS A 247 11.32 -16.98 -1.40
CA CYS A 247 10.14 -16.35 -1.97
C CYS A 247 9.84 -16.85 -3.40
N ILE A 248 10.86 -16.99 -4.24
CA ILE A 248 10.76 -17.51 -5.60
C ILE A 248 10.23 -18.94 -5.59
N ASP A 249 10.79 -19.81 -4.76
CA ASP A 249 10.39 -21.21 -4.68
C ASP A 249 8.99 -21.38 -4.10
N MET A 250 8.65 -20.54 -3.11
CA MET A 250 7.29 -20.41 -2.57
C MET A 250 6.29 -20.04 -3.67
N LEU A 251 6.57 -19.00 -4.46
CA LEU A 251 5.69 -18.56 -5.54
C LEU A 251 5.58 -19.59 -6.66
N ARG A 252 6.67 -20.27 -7.04
CA ARG A 252 6.65 -21.36 -8.03
C ARG A 252 5.77 -22.53 -7.59
N SER A 253 5.64 -22.74 -6.29
CA SER A 253 4.82 -23.81 -5.71
C SER A 253 3.36 -23.38 -5.47
N ALA A 254 3.05 -22.08 -5.57
CA ALA A 254 1.72 -21.52 -5.39
C ALA A 254 0.88 -21.57 -6.69
N SER A 255 -0.44 -21.48 -6.55
CA SER A 255 -1.35 -21.40 -7.70
C SER A 255 -2.49 -20.41 -7.44
N PHE A 256 -2.29 -19.18 -7.89
CA PHE A 256 -3.24 -18.09 -7.74
C PHE A 256 -4.26 -18.12 -8.87
N ALA A 257 -5.49 -18.50 -8.54
CA ALA A 257 -6.60 -18.43 -9.49
C ALA A 257 -7.37 -17.10 -9.40
N HIS A 258 -7.45 -16.47 -8.24
CA HIS A 258 -8.32 -15.30 -8.00
C HIS A 258 -7.55 -14.07 -7.50
N LEU A 259 -6.22 -14.12 -7.43
CA LEU A 259 -5.42 -13.08 -6.80
C LEU A 259 -5.50 -11.77 -7.57
N ARG A 260 -5.86 -10.70 -6.84
CA ARG A 260 -5.98 -9.32 -7.32
C ARG A 260 -4.92 -8.41 -6.71
N THR A 261 -4.50 -8.72 -5.49
CA THR A 261 -3.48 -7.96 -4.77
C THR A 261 -2.38 -8.90 -4.34
N LEU A 262 -1.15 -8.61 -4.78
CA LEU A 262 0.06 -9.24 -4.30
C LEU A 262 0.97 -8.16 -3.72
N ALA A 263 1.27 -8.27 -2.43
CA ALA A 263 2.18 -7.39 -1.73
C ALA A 263 3.25 -8.19 -1.00
N LEU A 264 4.51 -8.01 -1.36
CA LEU A 264 5.64 -8.65 -0.70
C LEU A 264 6.54 -7.54 -0.16
N PHE A 265 6.82 -7.57 1.14
CA PHE A 265 7.68 -6.63 1.84
C PHE A 265 8.80 -7.41 2.54
N GLY A 266 9.87 -6.73 2.90
CA GLY A 266 10.97 -7.35 3.65
C GLY A 266 11.76 -8.39 2.86
N LEU A 267 11.81 -8.29 1.53
CA LEU A 267 12.66 -9.18 0.72
C LEU A 267 14.13 -8.88 0.99
N THR A 268 14.96 -9.87 1.32
CA THR A 268 16.40 -9.66 1.49
C THR A 268 17.03 -9.14 0.19
N PRO A 269 17.77 -8.02 0.15
CA PRO A 269 18.25 -7.44 -1.10
C PRO A 269 19.10 -8.41 -1.94
N GLU A 270 18.56 -8.88 -3.08
CA GLU A 270 19.27 -9.71 -4.06
C GLU A 270 18.94 -9.27 -5.50
N PRO A 271 19.61 -8.21 -6.01
CA PRO A 271 19.28 -7.56 -7.27
C PRO A 271 19.22 -8.49 -8.48
N ALA A 272 20.09 -9.51 -8.51
CA ALA A 272 20.17 -10.48 -9.60
C ALA A 272 18.91 -11.38 -9.72
N LEU A 273 18.14 -11.54 -8.63
CA LEU A 273 17.02 -12.47 -8.58
C LEU A 273 15.65 -11.85 -8.93
N TRP A 274 15.57 -10.54 -9.15
CA TRP A 274 14.31 -9.88 -9.53
C TRP A 274 13.67 -10.46 -10.80
N GLY A 275 14.46 -10.78 -11.83
CA GLY A 275 13.92 -11.39 -13.05
C GLY A 275 13.31 -12.78 -12.80
N ALA A 276 13.97 -13.57 -11.95
CA ALA A 276 13.46 -14.87 -11.50
C ALA A 276 12.20 -14.72 -10.65
N LEU A 277 12.14 -13.69 -9.79
CA LEU A 277 10.96 -13.35 -9.00
C LEU A 277 9.77 -12.97 -9.88
N PHE A 278 9.95 -12.08 -10.86
CA PHE A 278 8.89 -11.72 -11.80
C PHE A 278 8.39 -12.92 -12.60
N THR A 279 9.30 -13.79 -13.02
CA THR A 279 8.95 -15.06 -13.69
C THR A 279 8.15 -15.98 -12.78
N ALA A 280 8.54 -16.10 -11.51
CA ALA A 280 7.82 -16.90 -10.51
C ALA A 280 6.42 -16.35 -10.22
N ILE A 281 6.28 -15.02 -10.05
CA ILE A 281 4.98 -14.35 -9.91
C ILE A 281 4.09 -14.67 -11.11
N ARG A 282 4.61 -14.55 -12.33
CA ARG A 282 3.85 -14.87 -13.54
C ARG A 282 3.43 -16.34 -13.60
N ALA A 283 4.33 -17.27 -13.29
CA ALA A 283 4.04 -18.70 -13.27
C ALA A 283 2.99 -19.08 -12.22
N ALA A 284 2.99 -18.42 -11.05
CA ALA A 284 2.03 -18.65 -9.98
C ALA A 284 0.60 -18.25 -10.39
N HIS A 285 0.43 -17.31 -11.32
CA HIS A 285 -0.87 -16.81 -11.74
C HIS A 285 -1.46 -17.61 -12.91
N THR A 286 -2.59 -18.28 -12.66
CA THR A 286 -3.35 -18.98 -13.71
C THR A 286 -4.19 -18.03 -14.57
N ARG A 287 -4.53 -16.85 -14.02
CA ARG A 287 -5.28 -15.77 -14.69
C ARG A 287 -4.59 -14.43 -14.47
N PRO A 288 -3.50 -14.12 -15.20
CA PRO A 288 -2.71 -12.91 -14.97
C PRO A 288 -3.52 -11.61 -15.10
N HIS A 289 -4.54 -11.55 -15.97
CA HIS A 289 -5.42 -10.39 -16.10
C HIS A 289 -6.25 -10.05 -14.85
N LEU A 290 -6.24 -10.87 -13.78
CA LEU A 290 -6.93 -10.54 -12.54
C LEU A 290 -6.09 -9.72 -11.56
N LEU A 291 -4.76 -9.76 -11.68
CA LEU A 291 -3.87 -8.99 -10.81
C LEU A 291 -4.03 -7.50 -11.13
N ARG A 292 -4.36 -6.72 -10.10
CA ARG A 292 -4.57 -5.27 -10.17
C ARG A 292 -3.51 -4.49 -9.39
N ARG A 293 -3.04 -5.04 -8.27
CA ARG A 293 -2.10 -4.39 -7.38
C ARG A 293 -0.90 -5.29 -7.14
N LEU A 294 0.28 -4.80 -7.50
CA LEU A 294 1.56 -5.46 -7.29
C LEU A 294 2.48 -4.54 -6.49
N ILE A 295 2.84 -4.95 -5.28
CA ILE A 295 3.77 -4.24 -4.42
C ILE A 295 4.90 -5.17 -4.05
N LEU A 296 6.13 -4.79 -4.39
CA LEU A 296 7.34 -5.54 -4.08
C LEU A 296 8.33 -4.57 -3.45
N LYS A 297 8.66 -4.78 -2.17
CA LYS A 297 9.62 -3.97 -1.43
C LYS A 297 10.66 -4.87 -0.78
N ASP A 298 11.92 -4.55 -0.99
CA ASP A 298 13.00 -5.16 -0.21
C ASP A 298 13.14 -4.54 1.18
N HIS A 299 13.81 -5.31 2.04
CA HIS A 299 14.07 -4.97 3.43
C HIS A 299 15.04 -3.79 3.53
N ILE A 300 14.76 -2.83 4.41
CA ILE A 300 15.72 -1.77 4.77
C ILE A 300 16.59 -2.38 5.86
N LEU A 301 17.82 -2.78 5.53
CA LEU A 301 18.80 -2.93 6.59
C LEU A 301 19.40 -1.55 6.81
N ASP A 302 19.36 -1.04 8.04
CA ASP A 302 20.03 0.21 8.47
C ASP A 302 21.57 0.13 8.38
N SER A 303 22.10 -0.85 7.64
CA SER A 303 23.52 -1.08 7.52
C SER A 303 24.05 -0.40 6.26
N ASP A 304 24.45 0.87 6.42
CA ASP A 304 25.24 1.67 5.46
C ASP A 304 26.58 1.03 5.03
N LEU A 305 26.86 -0.21 5.46
CA LEU A 305 28.16 -0.85 5.36
C LEU A 305 28.18 -2.08 4.44
N ALA A 306 27.06 -2.47 3.84
CA ALA A 306 27.08 -3.55 2.86
C ALA A 306 27.89 -3.11 1.63
N PRO A 307 29.01 -3.79 1.28
CA PRO A 307 29.80 -3.41 0.12
C PRO A 307 28.96 -3.58 -1.15
N LYS A 308 28.89 -2.54 -1.99
CA LYS A 308 28.27 -2.60 -3.33
C LYS A 308 28.83 -3.82 -4.07
N GLY A 309 27.99 -4.83 -4.28
CA GLY A 309 28.36 -6.00 -5.07
C GLY A 309 28.70 -5.59 -6.50
N PRO A 310 29.42 -6.44 -7.27
CA PRO A 310 29.55 -6.22 -8.69
C PRO A 310 28.16 -6.14 -9.31
N GLU A 311 27.92 -5.06 -10.03
CA GLU A 311 26.63 -4.79 -10.64
C GLU A 311 26.22 -5.95 -11.55
N PRO A 312 25.03 -6.55 -11.37
CA PRO A 312 24.64 -7.72 -12.14
C PRO A 312 24.55 -7.38 -13.64
N GLU A 313 25.34 -8.07 -14.46
CA GLU A 313 25.32 -7.97 -15.94
C GLU A 313 23.93 -8.28 -16.54
N ASP A 314 23.03 -8.89 -15.77
CA ASP A 314 21.66 -9.29 -16.14
C ASP A 314 20.63 -8.14 -16.20
N ALA A 315 21.06 -6.89 -16.43
CA ALA A 315 20.19 -5.74 -16.70
C ALA A 315 19.48 -5.81 -18.08
N SER A 316 19.21 -7.02 -18.58
CA SER A 316 18.54 -7.22 -19.86
C SER A 316 17.07 -6.80 -19.78
N GLU A 317 16.59 -6.13 -20.83
CA GLU A 317 15.18 -5.71 -20.98
C GLU A 317 14.18 -6.87 -20.78
N SER A 318 14.66 -8.11 -20.98
CA SER A 318 13.88 -9.33 -20.83
C SER A 318 13.37 -9.58 -19.40
N ARG A 319 14.01 -9.01 -18.37
CA ARG A 319 13.64 -9.28 -16.97
C ARG A 319 12.21 -8.87 -16.64
N PHE A 320 11.70 -7.79 -17.25
CA PHE A 320 10.36 -7.27 -16.98
C PHE A 320 9.27 -7.89 -17.85
N ALA A 321 9.65 -8.65 -18.89
CA ALA A 321 8.70 -9.25 -19.81
C ALA A 321 7.59 -10.08 -19.11
N PRO A 322 7.86 -10.86 -18.05
CA PRO A 322 6.81 -11.58 -17.32
C PRO A 322 5.75 -10.66 -16.69
N LEU A 323 6.11 -9.44 -16.27
CA LEU A 323 5.17 -8.47 -15.70
C LEU A 323 4.30 -7.79 -16.75
N CYS A 324 4.76 -7.74 -18.00
CA CYS A 324 3.97 -7.19 -19.11
C CYS A 324 2.77 -8.07 -19.50
N GLU A 325 2.64 -9.28 -18.94
CA GLU A 325 1.49 -10.15 -19.18
C GLU A 325 0.27 -9.83 -18.28
N PHE A 326 0.43 -8.96 -17.28
CA PHE A 326 -0.65 -8.56 -16.38
C PHE A 326 -1.36 -7.28 -16.89
N SER A 327 -2.27 -7.44 -17.84
CA SER A 327 -2.87 -6.32 -18.58
C SER A 327 -3.79 -5.39 -17.80
N ASN A 328 -4.22 -5.79 -16.60
CA ASN A 328 -5.14 -5.02 -15.75
C ASN A 328 -4.46 -4.47 -14.48
N LEU A 329 -3.13 -4.31 -14.49
CA LEU A 329 -2.43 -3.66 -13.39
C LEU A 329 -2.87 -2.20 -13.27
N GLU A 330 -3.35 -1.85 -12.08
CA GLU A 330 -3.77 -0.52 -11.66
C GLU A 330 -2.69 0.13 -10.77
N GLU A 331 -2.01 -0.64 -9.92
CA GLU A 331 -1.01 -0.16 -8.98
C GLU A 331 0.25 -1.04 -9.03
N VAL A 332 1.41 -0.45 -9.32
CA VAL A 332 2.70 -1.15 -9.37
C VAL A 332 3.73 -0.40 -8.53
N HIS A 333 4.13 -0.97 -7.41
CA HIS A 333 5.16 -0.43 -6.53
C HIS A 333 6.36 -1.38 -6.49
N LEU A 334 7.49 -0.96 -7.04
CA LEU A 334 8.76 -1.67 -7.02
C LEU A 334 9.77 -0.85 -6.23
N ASN A 335 10.18 -1.33 -5.06
CA ASN A 335 11.19 -0.69 -4.22
C ASN A 335 12.37 -1.66 -4.11
N ALA A 336 13.50 -1.24 -4.68
CA ALA A 336 14.75 -1.97 -4.64
C ALA A 336 15.86 -1.04 -4.14
N GLN A 337 16.69 -1.52 -3.22
CA GLN A 337 17.84 -0.84 -2.64
C GLN A 337 18.76 -0.34 -3.76
N GLU A 338 19.18 -1.23 -4.66
CA GLU A 338 19.98 -0.90 -5.84
C GLU A 338 19.16 -0.37 -7.03
N GLY A 339 17.83 -0.30 -6.90
CA GLY A 339 16.95 0.28 -7.91
C GLY A 339 16.80 -0.57 -9.16
N PHE A 340 16.36 0.06 -10.25
CA PHE A 340 16.14 -0.59 -11.52
C PHE A 340 16.74 0.26 -12.66
N ARG A 341 17.55 -0.38 -13.51
CA ARG A 341 17.97 0.22 -14.78
C ARG A 341 16.84 0.15 -15.79
N LEU A 342 16.16 1.28 -15.97
CA LEU A 342 15.03 1.39 -16.88
C LEU A 342 15.48 2.04 -18.19
N SER A 343 15.31 1.33 -19.30
CA SER A 343 15.46 1.88 -20.64
C SER A 343 14.12 2.42 -21.15
N THR A 344 14.16 3.27 -22.18
CA THR A 344 12.95 3.74 -22.87
C THR A 344 12.10 2.58 -23.39
N ASN A 345 12.72 1.51 -23.90
CA ASN A 345 12.00 0.34 -24.41
C ASN A 345 11.25 -0.40 -23.29
N ILE A 346 11.86 -0.53 -22.11
CA ILE A 346 11.21 -1.15 -20.94
C ILE A 346 9.98 -0.35 -20.55
N ILE A 347 10.11 0.98 -20.38
CA ILE A 347 8.98 1.85 -20.04
C ILE A 347 7.89 1.83 -21.11
N GLN A 348 8.27 1.82 -22.39
CA GLN A 348 7.32 1.67 -23.48
C GLN A 348 6.56 0.34 -23.38
N GLY A 349 7.25 -0.77 -23.15
CA GLY A 349 6.64 -2.09 -22.99
C GLY A 349 5.69 -2.14 -21.80
N MET A 350 6.09 -1.60 -20.66
CA MET A 350 5.25 -1.48 -19.45
C MET A 350 4.00 -0.64 -19.72
N ALA A 351 4.16 0.55 -20.31
CA ALA A 351 3.06 1.45 -20.59
C ALA A 351 2.02 0.83 -21.55
N GLN A 352 2.49 0.11 -22.57
CA GLN A 352 1.62 -0.62 -23.50
C GLN A 352 0.92 -1.82 -22.86
N ALA A 353 1.61 -2.51 -21.94
CA ALA A 353 1.07 -3.64 -21.23
C ALA A 353 0.02 -3.25 -20.19
N TRP A 354 0.13 -2.07 -19.57
CA TRP A 354 -0.70 -1.65 -18.43
C TRP A 354 -1.53 -0.39 -18.74
N PRO A 355 -2.52 -0.48 -19.66
CA PRO A 355 -3.35 0.67 -20.02
C PRO A 355 -4.23 1.21 -18.87
N GLU A 356 -4.53 0.35 -17.89
CA GLU A 356 -5.35 0.68 -16.72
C GLU A 356 -4.54 1.23 -15.53
N LEU A 357 -3.23 1.46 -15.71
CA LEU A 357 -2.32 1.89 -14.66
C LEU A 357 -2.72 3.26 -14.09
N ARG A 358 -2.84 3.32 -12.75
CA ARG A 358 -3.18 4.50 -11.95
C ARG A 358 -2.00 4.95 -11.09
N GLU A 359 -1.27 4.01 -10.50
CA GLU A 359 -0.08 4.32 -9.70
C GLU A 359 1.12 3.51 -10.19
N LEU A 360 2.20 4.21 -10.53
CA LEU A 360 3.50 3.60 -10.81
C LEU A 360 4.54 4.19 -9.88
N ARG A 361 5.11 3.36 -9.02
CA ARG A 361 6.19 3.73 -8.11
C ARG A 361 7.36 2.81 -8.32
N ILE A 362 8.43 3.28 -8.95
CA ILE A 362 9.70 2.58 -9.06
C ILE A 362 10.71 3.41 -8.27
N VAL A 363 10.93 2.96 -7.03
CA VAL A 363 11.71 3.69 -6.04
C VAL A 363 13.08 3.05 -5.91
N HIS A 364 14.10 3.88 -6.04
CA HIS A 364 15.47 3.57 -5.66
C HIS A 364 15.80 4.28 -4.34
N ARG A 365 16.54 3.61 -3.46
CA ARG A 365 16.92 4.19 -2.17
C ARG A 365 18.29 4.83 -2.20
N ASP A 366 19.26 4.13 -2.77
CA ASP A 366 20.61 4.67 -2.90
C ASP A 366 20.63 5.81 -3.92
N CYS A 367 21.71 6.57 -4.01
CA CYS A 367 21.90 7.44 -5.15
C CYS A 367 22.40 6.59 -6.32
N LEU A 368 21.66 6.58 -7.45
CA LEU A 368 22.25 6.11 -8.70
C LEU A 368 23.40 7.05 -9.06
N ASP A 369 24.58 6.49 -9.32
CA ASP A 369 25.72 7.28 -9.78
C ASP A 369 25.35 8.06 -11.06
N GLU A 370 24.52 7.45 -11.93
CA GLU A 370 23.90 8.09 -13.10
C GLU A 370 22.50 7.51 -13.36
N PRO A 371 21.39 8.25 -13.16
CA PRO A 371 20.09 7.80 -13.60
C PRO A 371 20.08 7.69 -15.13
N GLN A 372 19.51 6.60 -15.65
CA GLN A 372 19.64 6.24 -17.06
C GLN A 372 18.37 6.50 -17.88
N LEU A 373 17.21 6.64 -17.22
CA LEU A 373 15.94 6.75 -17.93
C LEU A 373 15.77 8.18 -18.46
N PRO A 374 15.85 8.43 -19.78
CA PRO A 374 15.69 9.79 -20.27
C PRO A 374 14.28 10.30 -19.97
N LEU A 375 14.15 11.58 -19.61
CA LEU A 375 12.86 12.22 -19.36
C LEU A 375 11.86 12.03 -20.52
N SER A 376 12.35 11.87 -21.75
CA SER A 376 11.52 11.62 -22.92
C SER A 376 10.75 10.30 -22.90
N ALA A 377 11.21 9.31 -22.11
CA ALA A 377 10.53 8.04 -21.97
C ALA A 377 9.16 8.15 -21.29
N LEU A 378 8.93 9.20 -20.49
CA LEU A 378 7.65 9.46 -19.84
C LEU A 378 6.51 9.70 -20.84
N ALA A 379 6.82 10.09 -22.08
CA ALA A 379 5.82 10.21 -23.13
C ALA A 379 5.06 8.89 -23.37
N HIS A 380 5.71 7.73 -23.24
CA HIS A 380 5.05 6.45 -23.43
C HIS A 380 3.97 6.19 -22.38
N LEU A 381 4.24 6.55 -21.11
CA LEU A 381 3.26 6.46 -20.03
C LEU A 381 2.09 7.44 -20.27
N ALA A 382 2.37 8.68 -20.68
CA ALA A 382 1.33 9.65 -21.00
C ALA A 382 0.40 9.16 -22.14
N ILE A 383 0.97 8.52 -23.16
CA ILE A 383 0.23 8.04 -24.33
C ILE A 383 -0.63 6.82 -24.00
N HIS A 384 -0.07 5.85 -23.28
CA HIS A 384 -0.70 4.54 -23.12
C HIS A 384 -1.46 4.38 -21.78
N CYS A 385 -1.10 5.14 -20.74
CA CYS A 385 -1.69 5.04 -19.39
C CYS A 385 -2.56 6.28 -19.11
N ALA A 386 -3.72 6.37 -19.75
CA ALA A 386 -4.60 7.54 -19.64
C ALA A 386 -5.13 7.80 -18.21
N ARG A 387 -5.09 6.79 -17.33
CA ARG A 387 -5.54 6.84 -15.93
C ARG A 387 -4.43 7.04 -14.91
N LEU A 388 -3.18 7.24 -15.33
CA LEU A 388 -2.05 7.40 -14.43
C LEU A 388 -2.24 8.66 -13.56
N GLU A 389 -2.43 8.48 -12.26
CA GLU A 389 -2.69 9.51 -11.26
C GLU A 389 -1.40 9.88 -10.50
N ILE A 390 -0.60 8.87 -10.15
CA ILE A 390 0.63 9.02 -9.40
C ILE A 390 1.79 8.33 -10.12
N LEU A 391 2.88 9.07 -10.32
CA LEU A 391 4.12 8.58 -10.89
C LEU A 391 5.29 8.92 -9.97
N GLU A 392 5.97 7.91 -9.44
CA GLU A 392 7.23 8.03 -8.70
C GLU A 392 8.30 7.24 -9.44
N ILE A 393 9.25 7.93 -10.08
CA ILE A 393 10.30 7.31 -10.91
C ILE A 393 11.49 8.26 -11.09
N ASP A 394 12.70 7.71 -11.11
CA ASP A 394 13.90 8.49 -11.38
C ASP A 394 14.14 8.64 -12.89
N VAL A 395 14.49 9.84 -13.32
CA VAL A 395 14.76 10.19 -14.73
C VAL A 395 16.01 11.05 -14.87
N ASP A 396 16.72 10.87 -15.97
CA ASP A 396 17.71 11.82 -16.44
C ASP A 396 17.03 12.95 -17.24
N ALA A 397 16.93 14.13 -16.63
CA ALA A 397 16.45 15.35 -17.25
C ALA A 397 17.60 16.31 -17.63
N THR A 398 18.84 15.80 -17.74
CA THR A 398 19.99 16.57 -18.23
C THR A 398 20.04 16.67 -19.75
N GLY A 399 19.41 15.72 -20.46
CA GLY A 399 19.32 15.71 -21.91
C GLY A 399 18.46 16.84 -22.50
N ASN A 400 18.68 17.17 -23.77
CA ASN A 400 17.84 18.13 -24.49
C ASN A 400 16.44 17.53 -24.70
N CYS A 401 15.49 17.91 -23.85
CA CYS A 401 14.12 17.40 -23.83
C CYS A 401 13.24 17.89 -24.99
N VAL A 402 13.81 18.57 -25.99
CA VAL A 402 13.05 19.06 -27.15
C VAL A 402 13.03 17.95 -28.18
N PRO A 403 11.90 17.25 -28.40
CA PRO A 403 11.81 16.28 -29.48
C PRO A 403 12.15 17.01 -30.78
N HIS A 404 13.25 16.59 -31.40
CA HIS A 404 13.76 17.20 -32.62
C HIS A 404 12.96 16.68 -33.82
N ASP A 405 11.63 16.79 -33.77
CA ASP A 405 10.74 16.36 -34.85
C ASP A 405 10.54 17.52 -35.85
N GLY A 406 11.47 17.59 -36.81
CA GLY A 406 11.24 18.18 -38.14
C GLY A 406 11.36 19.72 -38.25
N PRO A 407 11.63 20.23 -39.47
CA PRO A 407 11.77 21.65 -39.74
C PRO A 407 10.47 22.37 -39.35
N LEU A 408 10.59 23.42 -38.52
CA LEU A 408 9.52 24.38 -38.32
C LEU A 408 8.95 24.75 -39.70
N PRO A 409 7.61 24.89 -39.85
CA PRO A 409 7.05 25.45 -41.06
C PRO A 409 7.72 26.80 -41.27
N THR A 410 8.59 26.88 -42.28
CA THR A 410 9.17 28.12 -42.74
C THR A 410 7.99 29.03 -43.02
N ALA A 411 7.93 30.12 -42.25
CA ALA A 411 7.04 31.22 -42.57
C ALA A 411 7.17 31.51 -44.08
N PRO A 412 6.07 31.77 -44.80
CA PRO A 412 6.11 31.96 -46.25
C PRO A 412 7.13 33.04 -46.58
N GLN A 413 8.30 32.61 -47.07
CA GLN A 413 9.27 33.52 -47.63
C GLN A 413 8.67 33.99 -48.94
N GLY A 414 8.37 35.29 -48.99
CA GLY A 414 7.96 35.96 -50.20
C GLY A 414 8.92 35.63 -51.32
N GLU A 415 8.34 35.16 -52.43
CA GLU A 415 8.99 34.99 -53.70
C GLU A 415 9.70 36.29 -54.09
N ASP A 416 11.01 36.22 -54.28
CA ASP A 416 11.71 37.22 -55.09
C ASP A 416 12.53 36.49 -56.16
N THR A 417 11.98 36.53 -57.37
CA THR A 417 12.55 36.01 -58.61
C THR A 417 13.79 36.80 -59.03
N SER A 418 14.91 36.12 -59.27
CA SER A 418 15.87 36.58 -60.28
C SER A 418 16.78 35.46 -60.81
N HIS A 419 16.90 35.48 -62.14
CA HIS A 419 17.55 34.57 -63.08
C HIS A 419 19.06 34.32 -62.90
N GLY A 420 19.55 33.17 -63.42
CA GLY A 420 20.89 33.14 -64.02
C GLY A 420 21.62 31.80 -64.23
N ALA A 421 21.18 30.99 -65.21
CA ALA A 421 21.96 30.19 -66.17
C ALA A 421 23.04 29.12 -65.76
N PRO A 422 23.34 28.13 -66.64
CA PRO A 422 23.75 26.77 -66.25
C PRO A 422 25.18 26.35 -66.69
N SER A 423 25.69 25.26 -66.12
CA SER A 423 26.69 24.37 -66.76
C SER A 423 26.81 22.99 -66.08
N PRO A 424 27.33 21.97 -66.78
CA PRO A 424 26.75 20.62 -66.73
C PRO A 424 27.64 19.51 -66.13
N GLN A 425 26.96 18.43 -65.75
CA GLN A 425 27.34 17.00 -65.79
C GLN A 425 28.45 16.46 -64.89
N GLY A 426 28.05 15.50 -64.04
CA GLY A 426 28.72 14.21 -63.97
C GLY A 426 28.80 13.58 -62.58
N ALA A 427 27.83 12.74 -62.21
CA ALA A 427 28.04 11.41 -61.62
C ALA A 427 26.73 10.86 -61.03
N SER A 428 26.43 9.62 -61.40
CA SER A 428 25.24 8.85 -61.06
C SER A 428 25.03 8.71 -59.54
N GLN A 429 23.96 9.34 -59.04
CA GLN A 429 23.30 8.95 -57.79
C GLN A 429 22.00 8.26 -58.15
N THR A 430 21.91 6.97 -57.84
CA THR A 430 20.67 6.21 -57.77
C THR A 430 19.81 6.85 -56.68
N GLN A 431 18.89 7.73 -57.10
CA GLN A 431 17.83 8.29 -56.27
C GLN A 431 16.90 7.15 -55.86
N ASP A 432 16.98 6.75 -54.59
CA ASP A 432 15.93 5.98 -53.94
C ASP A 432 14.64 6.81 -53.98
N ALA A 433 13.62 6.26 -54.63
CA ALA A 433 12.32 6.89 -54.75
C ALA A 433 11.73 7.14 -53.34
N PRO A 434 11.20 8.34 -53.08
CA PRO A 434 10.61 8.68 -51.78
C PRO A 434 9.42 7.76 -51.52
N ASN A 435 9.51 6.94 -50.47
CA ASN A 435 8.48 5.99 -50.05
C ASN A 435 7.17 6.76 -49.71
N PRO A 436 6.12 6.71 -50.55
CA PRO A 436 4.97 7.62 -50.47
C PRO A 436 3.94 7.24 -49.39
N HIS A 437 4.34 6.47 -48.37
CA HIS A 437 3.42 5.88 -47.40
C HIS A 437 3.75 6.14 -45.92
N SER A 438 4.66 7.05 -45.57
CA SER A 438 4.79 7.49 -44.18
C SER A 438 3.68 8.47 -43.82
N ALA A 439 2.50 7.94 -43.48
CA ALA A 439 1.42 8.72 -42.87
C ALA A 439 1.96 9.49 -41.64
N PRO A 440 1.56 10.74 -41.42
CA PRO A 440 2.03 11.53 -40.28
C PRO A 440 1.72 10.80 -38.97
N LYS A 441 2.73 10.61 -38.12
CA LYS A 441 2.56 9.99 -36.81
C LYS A 441 1.52 10.81 -36.02
N PRO A 442 0.48 10.17 -35.44
CA PRO A 442 -0.53 10.88 -34.66
C PRO A 442 0.13 11.61 -33.50
N ARG A 443 -0.19 12.89 -33.32
CA ARG A 443 0.30 13.66 -32.18
C ARG A 443 -0.26 13.04 -30.89
N PRO A 444 0.57 12.79 -29.87
CA PRO A 444 0.10 12.25 -28.61
C PRO A 444 -0.89 13.23 -27.98
N ARG A 445 -2.05 12.72 -27.54
CA ARG A 445 -2.98 13.52 -26.75
C ARG A 445 -2.39 13.64 -25.35
N PRO A 446 -2.35 14.86 -24.77
CA PRO A 446 -1.88 15.02 -23.40
C PRO A 446 -2.72 14.21 -22.43
N GLN A 447 -2.06 13.63 -21.44
CA GLN A 447 -2.67 12.90 -20.35
C GLN A 447 -3.18 13.90 -19.29
N THR A 448 -4.35 13.65 -18.71
CA THR A 448 -5.02 14.59 -17.79
C THR A 448 -5.11 14.10 -16.35
N ALA A 449 -4.93 12.81 -16.09
CA ALA A 449 -5.16 12.26 -14.75
C ALA A 449 -3.94 12.41 -13.82
N LEU A 450 -2.73 12.62 -14.35
CA LEU A 450 -1.51 12.67 -13.54
C LEU A 450 -1.48 13.95 -12.73
N HIS A 451 -1.68 13.82 -11.41
CA HIS A 451 -1.66 14.96 -10.49
C HIS A 451 -0.45 14.96 -9.55
N THR A 452 0.20 13.80 -9.33
CA THR A 452 1.38 13.69 -8.49
C THR A 452 2.55 13.09 -9.27
N LEU A 453 3.64 13.84 -9.38
CA LEU A 453 4.89 13.42 -9.99
C LEU A 453 6.04 13.54 -8.98
N GLN A 454 6.63 12.40 -8.60
CA GLN A 454 7.77 12.29 -7.70
C GLN A 454 8.99 11.80 -8.47
N LEU A 455 10.08 12.56 -8.44
CA LEU A 455 11.26 12.33 -9.29
C LEU A 455 12.54 12.01 -8.51
N ASN A 456 12.43 11.77 -7.20
CA ASN A 456 13.53 11.55 -6.24
C ASN A 456 14.87 12.19 -6.68
N TRP A 457 15.82 11.36 -7.14
CA TRP A 457 17.21 11.71 -7.51
C TRP A 457 17.40 12.05 -9.00
N SER A 458 16.44 12.74 -9.61
CA SER A 458 16.49 13.06 -11.05
C SER A 458 17.34 14.31 -11.34
N PRO A 459 18.50 14.23 -12.00
CA PRO A 459 19.31 15.38 -12.34
C PRO A 459 18.65 16.20 -13.45
N ILE A 460 18.71 17.52 -13.34
CA ILE A 460 18.13 18.44 -14.32
C ILE A 460 19.10 19.57 -14.66
N ARG A 461 19.35 19.83 -15.95
CA ARG A 461 20.20 20.97 -16.38
C ARG A 461 19.45 22.29 -16.43
N SER A 462 18.18 22.27 -16.82
CA SER A 462 17.39 23.50 -17.00
C SER A 462 15.91 23.26 -16.70
N ALA A 463 15.37 24.04 -15.76
CA ALA A 463 13.97 23.94 -15.34
C ALA A 463 12.98 24.29 -16.46
N ARG A 464 13.32 25.24 -17.34
CA ARG A 464 12.37 25.78 -18.33
C ARG A 464 12.01 24.77 -19.44
N PRO A 465 12.97 24.13 -20.13
CA PRO A 465 12.66 23.11 -21.14
C PRO A 465 11.94 21.90 -20.54
N VAL A 466 12.31 21.50 -19.31
CA VAL A 466 11.66 20.39 -18.62
C VAL A 466 10.22 20.72 -18.23
N ALA A 467 9.96 21.89 -17.66
CA ALA A 467 8.60 22.33 -17.36
C ALA A 467 7.74 22.41 -18.62
N ALA A 468 8.28 22.96 -19.71
CA ALA A 468 7.61 23.00 -21.00
C ALA A 468 7.28 21.57 -21.49
N TYR A 469 8.26 20.65 -21.46
CA TYR A 469 8.09 19.27 -21.88
C TYR A 469 7.03 18.54 -21.05
N LEU A 470 7.12 18.62 -19.71
CA LEU A 470 6.15 18.01 -18.80
C LEU A 470 4.74 18.57 -19.02
N SER A 471 4.59 19.88 -19.20
CA SER A 471 3.29 20.50 -19.50
C SER A 471 2.68 20.05 -20.83
N MET A 472 3.50 19.58 -21.78
CA MET A 472 2.98 19.01 -23.03
C MET A 472 2.44 17.59 -22.84
N LEU A 473 3.04 16.82 -21.93
CA LEU A 473 2.65 15.44 -21.67
C LEU A 473 1.48 15.34 -20.68
N PHE A 474 1.53 16.12 -19.60
CA PHE A 474 0.66 15.99 -18.44
C PHE A 474 0.01 17.35 -18.11
N LEU A 475 -1.32 17.40 -18.19
CA LEU A 475 -2.06 18.66 -18.12
C LEU A 475 -2.31 19.15 -16.68
N ASP A 476 -2.34 18.26 -15.69
CA ASP A 476 -2.84 18.55 -14.33
C ASP A 476 -1.84 18.16 -13.22
N ILE A 477 -0.52 18.29 -13.44
CA ILE A 477 0.46 18.08 -12.36
C ILE A 477 0.26 19.17 -11.29
N ARG A 478 -0.24 18.76 -10.12
CA ARG A 478 -0.47 19.64 -8.95
C ARG A 478 0.65 19.54 -7.93
N THR A 479 1.19 18.34 -7.78
CA THR A 479 2.22 18.02 -6.80
C THR A 479 3.44 17.48 -7.52
N LEU A 480 4.52 18.28 -7.53
CA LEU A 480 5.82 17.88 -8.04
C LEU A 480 6.79 17.80 -6.87
N LEU A 481 7.28 16.60 -6.57
CA LEU A 481 8.21 16.37 -5.47
C LEU A 481 9.54 15.82 -6.01
N SER A 482 10.64 16.36 -5.49
CA SER A 482 11.97 15.79 -5.63
C SER A 482 12.51 15.69 -4.21
N VAL A 483 12.56 14.46 -3.71
CA VAL A 483 13.01 14.16 -2.34
C VAL A 483 14.42 13.59 -2.45
N CYS A 484 15.38 14.28 -1.83
CA CYS A 484 16.68 13.74 -1.47
C CYS A 484 16.46 12.89 -0.21
N ARG A 485 16.59 11.56 -0.29
CA ARG A 485 16.19 10.63 0.80
C ARG A 485 17.23 10.48 1.92
N ASP A 486 18.34 11.20 1.89
CA ASP A 486 19.25 11.28 3.04
C ASP A 486 18.65 12.19 4.14
N GLU A 487 17.68 11.68 4.89
CA GLU A 487 17.06 12.35 6.04
C GLU A 487 18.06 12.68 7.16
N VAL A 488 19.22 12.00 7.18
CA VAL A 488 20.26 12.18 8.20
C VAL A 488 21.21 13.35 7.87
N ALA A 489 21.26 13.81 6.63
CA ALA A 489 22.02 15.00 6.23
C ALA A 489 21.07 16.19 6.02
N LEU A 490 20.54 16.70 7.15
CA LEU A 490 19.65 17.85 7.33
C LEU A 490 19.98 19.11 6.49
N SER A 491 19.71 19.08 5.20
CA SER A 491 19.24 20.24 4.45
C SER A 491 18.32 19.78 3.33
N THR A 492 17.02 19.81 3.63
CA THR A 492 15.87 19.59 2.75
C THR A 492 15.74 20.67 1.67
N VAL A 493 16.84 21.07 1.03
CA VAL A 493 16.76 21.96 -0.12
C VAL A 493 16.41 21.04 -1.30
N PRO A 494 15.14 20.97 -1.77
CA PRO A 494 14.87 20.36 -3.06
C PRO A 494 15.85 20.96 -4.05
N GLU A 495 16.39 20.17 -4.98
CA GLU A 495 17.23 20.75 -6.03
C GLU A 495 16.49 22.00 -6.55
N PRO A 496 17.05 23.22 -6.40
CA PRO A 496 16.31 24.47 -6.60
C PRO A 496 15.72 24.57 -8.03
N ARG A 497 16.22 23.71 -8.92
CA ARG A 497 15.73 23.52 -10.28
C ARG A 497 14.38 22.81 -10.34
N TRP A 498 14.11 21.73 -9.60
CA TRP A 498 12.80 21.06 -9.60
C TRP A 498 11.71 21.91 -8.96
N GLN A 499 12.04 22.64 -7.90
CA GLN A 499 11.12 23.64 -7.33
C GLN A 499 10.77 24.72 -8.38
N LYS A 500 11.75 25.15 -9.18
CA LYS A 500 11.52 26.06 -10.30
C LYS A 500 10.68 25.42 -11.42
N VAL A 501 10.81 24.12 -11.70
CA VAL A 501 9.91 23.39 -12.62
C VAL A 501 8.48 23.45 -12.11
N ALA A 502 8.26 23.13 -10.83
CA ALA A 502 6.93 23.17 -10.19
C ALA A 502 6.29 24.56 -10.33
N HIS A 503 7.06 25.63 -10.11
CA HIS A 503 6.59 27.00 -10.26
C HIS A 503 6.27 27.38 -11.72
N LEU A 504 6.98 26.83 -12.70
CA LEU A 504 6.77 27.14 -14.12
C LEU A 504 5.59 26.35 -14.76
N LEU A 505 5.24 25.19 -14.22
CA LEU A 505 4.18 24.33 -14.77
C LEU A 505 2.82 25.05 -14.91
N PRO A 506 2.30 25.77 -13.89
CA PRO A 506 1.05 26.53 -14.03
C PRO A 506 1.10 27.56 -15.16
N ALA A 507 2.23 28.26 -15.33
CA ALA A 507 2.39 29.26 -16.40
C ALA A 507 2.37 28.61 -17.79
N PHE A 508 3.07 27.49 -17.99
CA PHE A 508 3.02 26.76 -19.26
C PHE A 508 1.64 26.15 -19.55
N ASN A 509 0.96 25.64 -18.52
CA ASN A 509 -0.41 25.15 -18.63
C ASN A 509 -1.36 26.28 -19.05
N ALA A 510 -1.25 27.46 -18.45
CA ALA A 510 -1.98 28.64 -18.89
C ALA A 510 -1.68 28.92 -20.37
N VAL A 511 -0.40 29.13 -20.74
CA VAL A 511 0.05 29.39 -22.13
C VAL A 511 -0.61 28.47 -23.14
N ARG A 512 -0.59 27.17 -22.87
CA ARG A 512 -1.21 26.17 -23.72
C ARG A 512 -2.73 26.31 -23.77
N ASP A 513 -3.41 26.50 -22.63
CA ASP A 513 -4.86 26.68 -22.57
C ASP A 513 -5.32 27.88 -23.43
N TYR A 514 -4.54 28.98 -23.55
CA TYR A 514 -4.88 30.10 -24.48
C TYR A 514 -4.75 29.72 -25.93
N VAL A 515 -3.69 28.97 -26.25
CA VAL A 515 -3.44 28.56 -27.63
C VAL A 515 -4.54 27.62 -28.10
N LEU A 516 -5.09 26.79 -27.20
CA LEU A 516 -6.20 25.88 -27.51
C LEU A 516 -7.56 26.57 -27.50
N ASP A 517 -7.76 27.55 -26.61
CA ASP A 517 -9.00 28.30 -26.50
C ASP A 517 -8.72 29.80 -26.18
N PRO A 518 -8.45 30.62 -27.21
CA PRO A 518 -8.13 32.04 -27.02
C PRO A 518 -9.29 32.84 -26.44
N GLU A 519 -10.53 32.36 -26.63
CA GLU A 519 -11.76 33.00 -26.16
C GLU A 519 -12.22 32.47 -24.79
N GLY A 520 -11.70 31.31 -24.36
CA GLY A 520 -11.91 30.71 -23.05
C GLY A 520 -11.28 31.53 -21.92
N GLY A 521 -12.09 32.31 -21.21
CA GLY A 521 -11.69 33.27 -20.17
C GLY A 521 -10.94 32.74 -18.93
N ARG A 522 -10.30 31.57 -18.98
CA ARG A 522 -9.42 31.02 -17.92
C ARG A 522 -8.19 31.90 -17.69
N TRP A 523 -7.73 32.60 -18.73
CA TRP A 523 -6.58 33.50 -18.69
C TRP A 523 -6.73 34.72 -17.79
N LYS A 524 -7.95 35.22 -17.63
CA LYS A 524 -8.21 36.33 -16.71
C LYS A 524 -7.84 35.97 -15.27
N ARG A 525 -8.12 34.72 -14.85
CA ARG A 525 -7.92 34.29 -13.46
C ARG A 525 -6.45 34.24 -13.01
N VAL A 526 -5.49 33.93 -13.89
CA VAL A 526 -4.07 33.87 -13.50
C VAL A 526 -3.46 35.26 -13.37
N CYS A 527 -3.95 36.23 -14.14
CA CYS A 527 -3.47 37.62 -14.04
C CYS A 527 -4.14 38.40 -12.90
N ASP A 528 -5.30 37.95 -12.42
CA ASP A 528 -6.09 38.65 -11.40
C ASP A 528 -5.73 38.21 -9.95
N ASP A 529 -4.95 37.14 -9.75
CA ASP A 529 -4.59 36.57 -8.42
C ASP A 529 -3.27 37.13 -7.82
N ASP A 530 -2.55 38.00 -8.55
CA ASP A 530 -1.36 38.73 -8.05
C ASP A 530 -1.75 40.08 -7.39
N GLY A 531 -3.01 40.25 -6.99
CA GLY A 531 -3.60 41.52 -6.56
C GLY A 531 -4.13 41.54 -5.14
N ALA A 532 -3.24 41.80 -4.18
CA ALA A 532 -3.47 42.47 -2.89
C ALA A 532 -4.26 41.71 -1.79
N GLU A 533 -3.53 41.12 -0.85
CA GLU A 533 -3.75 41.34 0.59
C GLU A 533 -2.42 41.16 1.35
N ASP A 534 -2.15 42.13 2.23
CA ASP A 534 -0.99 42.26 3.15
C ASP A 534 -0.95 41.16 4.23
#